data_AF-A0AAD1ZX38-F1
#
_entry.id   AF-A0AAD1ZX38-F1
#
_cell.length_a   1.000
_cell.length_b   1.000
_cell.length_c   1.000
_cell.angle_alpha   90.00
_cell.angle_beta   90.00
_cell.angle_gamma   90.00
#
_symmetry.space_group_name_H-M   'P 1'
#
loop_
_entity.id
_entity.type
_entity.pdbx_description
1 polymer ?
#
loop_
_entity_poly.entity_id
_entity_poly.type
_entity_poly.pdbx_seq_one_letter_code
_entity_poly.pdbx_strand_id
1 'polypeptide(L)'
;MLRRLVATFILTMAVCCSAAQEEAALVSRIAFGSCANQSAPQPIWDAIINFKPQVFVWLGDNIYGDLRHPFKIFGKERTIGPWKNVPRFTPTSEHEMRHKYQIARANPGYSRLLESTKVVGTWDDHDYGLNDAGKEFPRKVTNQRLMLDFLDEPQDSPRRKQAGVYASYTFGPVGKQIKVILLDTRYHRDPIASDGSILGSSQWQWLEEELNAPPTAITVIGSSIQVISNLSATTGPLLQVESWGRFPKERTRLFKLLGDSKREAVFFISGDVHFGEISRYGCATEYPIYDVTSSGLNQAVEKAVPAPLHFVVRFLAWLTPTTMRVMDKSCRYSSCTYGRPNFGTIEINWNTNPPELKLEVHDENGLPVTGVNISLSQLQFPKKESEVKRNDGKYKKQCSLEVDLPWIVRYRITILFFAAAAVLLLALSGLVYAVILFCTHCLHKHKLD
;
A
#
# COMPACT_ATOMS: atom_id res chain seq x y z
N MET A 1 -81.85 36.31 -13.52
CA MET A 1 -81.66 34.92 -13.06
C MET A 1 -80.65 34.29 -14.01
N LEU A 2 -79.37 34.09 -13.67
CA LEU A 2 -78.80 33.12 -12.71
C LEU A 2 -77.97 32.08 -13.53
N ARG A 3 -76.64 32.06 -13.26
CA ARG A 3 -75.66 30.95 -13.45
C ARG A 3 -75.28 30.60 -14.91
N ARG A 4 -74.04 30.28 -15.30
CA ARG A 4 -72.68 30.06 -14.73
C ARG A 4 -71.75 30.00 -15.96
N LEU A 5 -70.71 30.83 -16.12
CA LEU A 5 -69.32 30.66 -15.65
C LEU A 5 -68.75 29.24 -15.81
N VAL A 6 -67.95 29.01 -16.87
CA VAL A 6 -66.69 28.24 -16.83
C VAL A 6 -65.75 28.83 -17.89
N ALA A 7 -64.81 29.67 -17.44
CA ALA A 7 -63.61 30.03 -18.19
C ALA A 7 -62.46 29.20 -17.58
N THR A 8 -61.89 28.28 -18.37
CA THR A 8 -60.79 27.43 -17.91
C THR A 8 -59.49 28.22 -18.02
N PHE A 9 -58.98 28.64 -16.87
CA PHE A 9 -57.69 29.28 -16.70
C PHE A 9 -56.57 28.24 -16.89
N ILE A 10 -55.72 28.41 -17.89
CA ILE A 10 -54.45 27.68 -18.00
C ILE A 10 -53.47 28.37 -17.05
N LEU A 11 -53.34 27.84 -15.84
CA LEU A 11 -52.31 28.25 -14.89
C LEU A 11 -51.08 27.37 -15.14
N THR A 12 -50.09 27.90 -15.84
CA THR A 12 -48.74 27.34 -15.91
C THR A 12 -48.11 27.41 -14.53
N MET A 13 -48.21 26.33 -13.75
CA MET A 13 -47.34 26.13 -12.59
C MET A 13 -45.93 25.81 -13.10
N ALA A 14 -45.11 26.85 -13.19
CA ALA A 14 -43.66 26.68 -13.14
C ALA A 14 -43.32 26.20 -11.72
N VAL A 15 -43.33 24.87 -11.53
CA VAL A 15 -42.72 24.24 -10.36
C VAL A 15 -41.22 24.44 -10.53
N CYS A 16 -40.71 25.53 -9.94
CA CYS A 16 -39.29 25.67 -9.62
C CYS A 16 -38.96 24.55 -8.63
N CYS A 17 -38.62 23.38 -9.15
CA CYS A 17 -37.98 22.33 -8.39
C CYS A 17 -36.54 22.78 -8.15
N SER A 18 -36.35 23.72 -7.22
CA SER A 18 -35.07 23.86 -6.55
C SER A 18 -34.93 22.61 -5.69
N ALA A 19 -34.38 21.55 -6.29
CA ALA A 19 -33.70 20.55 -5.50
C ALA A 19 -32.63 21.32 -4.75
N ALA A 20 -32.84 21.54 -3.45
CA ALA A 20 -31.79 21.98 -2.56
C ALA A 20 -30.71 20.91 -2.67
N GLN A 21 -29.70 21.20 -3.49
CA GLN A 21 -28.57 20.33 -3.69
C GLN A 21 -27.81 20.36 -2.38
N GLU A 22 -28.04 19.34 -1.56
CA GLU A 22 -27.41 19.18 -0.25
C GLU A 22 -25.90 19.31 -0.46
N GLU A 23 -25.33 20.41 0.02
CA GLU A 23 -23.96 20.77 -0.29
C GLU A 23 -23.04 19.72 0.33
N ALA A 24 -22.27 19.01 -0.51
CA ALA A 24 -21.46 17.88 -0.06
C ALA A 24 -20.54 18.29 1.09
N ALA A 25 -20.55 17.52 2.19
CA ALA A 25 -19.79 17.84 3.39
C ALA A 25 -18.29 17.96 3.10
N LEU A 26 -17.65 19.00 3.65
CA LEU A 26 -16.22 19.26 3.47
C LEU A 26 -15.38 18.14 4.13
N VAL A 27 -14.58 17.44 3.33
CA VAL A 27 -13.65 16.42 3.82
C VAL A 27 -12.27 17.03 4.05
N SER A 28 -11.70 16.77 5.23
CA SER A 28 -10.36 17.22 5.63
C SER A 28 -9.55 16.15 6.36
N ARG A 29 -10.16 15.02 6.74
CA ARG A 29 -9.52 13.92 7.47
C ARG A 29 -9.82 12.59 6.81
N ILE A 30 -8.79 11.98 6.24
CA ILE A 30 -8.85 10.65 5.63
C ILE A 30 -7.84 9.76 6.36
N ALA A 31 -8.26 8.54 6.71
CA ALA A 31 -7.37 7.49 7.20
C ALA A 31 -7.28 6.35 6.18
N PHE A 32 -6.21 5.57 6.20
CA PHE A 32 -6.05 4.44 5.31
C PHE A 32 -5.15 3.37 5.91
N GLY A 33 -5.23 2.15 5.38
CA GLY A 33 -4.36 1.05 5.80
C GLY A 33 -4.62 -0.25 5.05
N SER A 34 -3.77 -1.24 5.32
CA SER A 34 -3.81 -2.59 4.77
C SER A 34 -3.30 -3.62 5.78
N CYS A 35 -3.43 -4.90 5.47
CA CYS A 35 -2.86 -6.02 6.23
C CYS A 35 -3.50 -6.19 7.62
N ALA A 36 -4.81 -6.39 7.59
CA ALA A 36 -5.69 -6.65 8.73
C ALA A 36 -6.08 -8.14 8.80
N ASN A 37 -5.31 -8.94 9.52
CA ASN A 37 -5.69 -10.30 9.85
C ASN A 37 -6.87 -10.31 10.83
N GLN A 38 -8.03 -10.65 10.29
CA GLN A 38 -9.33 -10.78 10.96
C GLN A 38 -9.30 -11.70 12.19
N SER A 39 -8.41 -12.68 12.22
CA SER A 39 -8.32 -13.65 13.31
C SER A 39 -7.39 -13.22 14.45
N ALA A 40 -6.74 -12.06 14.35
CA ALA A 40 -5.84 -11.53 15.36
C ALA A 40 -6.40 -10.23 15.98
N PRO A 41 -6.00 -9.87 17.21
CA PRO A 41 -6.39 -8.60 17.81
C PRO A 41 -6.04 -7.39 16.94
N GLN A 42 -6.93 -6.39 16.92
CA GLN A 42 -6.80 -5.15 16.15
C GLN A 42 -7.14 -3.93 17.02
N PRO A 43 -6.41 -3.66 18.12
CA PRO A 43 -6.67 -2.47 18.95
C PRO A 43 -6.39 -1.16 18.20
N ILE A 44 -5.68 -1.22 17.07
CA ILE A 44 -5.40 -0.07 16.20
C ILE A 44 -6.65 0.69 15.74
N TRP A 45 -7.82 0.03 15.69
CA TRP A 45 -9.08 0.69 15.34
C TRP A 45 -9.43 1.82 16.30
N ASP A 46 -9.07 1.72 17.58
CA ASP A 46 -9.35 2.79 18.54
C ASP A 46 -8.57 4.06 18.19
N ALA A 47 -7.31 3.94 17.78
CA ALA A 47 -6.52 5.07 17.31
C ALA A 47 -7.07 5.67 16.00
N ILE A 48 -7.51 4.82 15.06
CA ILE A 48 -8.14 5.26 13.81
C ILE A 48 -9.44 6.02 14.10
N ILE A 49 -10.31 5.50 14.97
CA ILE A 49 -11.56 6.16 15.35
C ILE A 49 -11.29 7.49 16.07
N ASN A 50 -10.29 7.53 16.96
CA ASN A 50 -9.89 8.76 17.66
C ASN A 50 -9.36 9.85 16.71
N PHE A 51 -8.81 9.46 15.56
CA PHE A 51 -8.47 10.39 14.48
C PHE A 51 -9.72 10.99 13.79
N LYS A 52 -10.93 10.47 14.03
CA LYS A 52 -12.20 10.95 13.46
C LYS A 52 -12.16 11.09 11.93
N PRO A 53 -11.76 10.03 11.19
CA PRO A 53 -11.73 10.08 9.74
C PRO A 53 -13.14 10.20 9.18
N GLN A 54 -13.30 11.07 8.17
CA GLN A 54 -14.54 11.17 7.40
C GLN A 54 -14.57 10.10 6.30
N VAL A 55 -13.39 9.70 5.83
CA VAL A 55 -13.19 8.62 4.88
C VAL A 55 -12.11 7.67 5.40
N PHE A 56 -12.34 6.37 5.32
CA PHE A 56 -11.31 5.35 5.50
C PHE A 56 -11.11 4.57 4.20
N VAL A 57 -9.86 4.44 3.77
CA VAL A 57 -9.48 3.76 2.53
C VAL A 57 -8.75 2.46 2.84
N TRP A 58 -9.36 1.34 2.48
CA TRP A 58 -8.70 0.04 2.44
C TRP A 58 -7.76 -0.06 1.24
N LEU A 59 -6.52 -0.44 1.49
CA LEU A 59 -5.50 -0.68 0.45
C LEU A 59 -5.21 -2.17 0.25
N GLY A 60 -6.10 -3.04 0.73
CA GLY A 60 -5.99 -4.48 0.56
C GLY A 60 -5.43 -5.21 1.78
N ASP A 61 -5.35 -6.53 1.66
CA ASP A 61 -5.29 -7.46 2.80
C ASP A 61 -6.29 -7.07 3.91
N ASN A 62 -7.50 -6.74 3.50
CA ASN A 62 -8.65 -6.44 4.35
C ASN A 62 -9.00 -7.67 5.19
N ILE A 63 -8.78 -8.86 4.64
CA ILE A 63 -8.67 -10.15 5.32
C ILE A 63 -7.48 -10.96 4.79
N TYR A 64 -7.04 -11.91 5.61
CA TYR A 64 -6.14 -12.98 5.16
C TYR A 64 -6.96 -14.19 4.70
N GLY A 65 -7.32 -14.20 3.42
CA GLY A 65 -8.25 -15.16 2.82
C GLY A 65 -7.67 -16.54 2.57
N ASP A 66 -6.38 -16.67 2.27
CA ASP A 66 -5.67 -17.93 2.06
C ASP A 66 -5.23 -18.60 3.39
N LEU A 67 -4.62 -19.79 3.29
CA LEU A 67 -4.02 -20.50 4.42
C LEU A 67 -2.51 -20.43 4.35
N ARG A 68 -1.88 -19.96 5.43
CA ARG A 68 -0.42 -19.89 5.56
C ARG A 68 0.13 -21.09 6.34
N HIS A 69 0.88 -21.95 5.66
CA HIS A 69 1.59 -23.06 6.29
C HIS A 69 2.84 -22.56 7.05
N PRO A 70 3.22 -23.23 8.16
CA PRO A 70 4.38 -22.85 8.96
C PRO A 70 5.69 -23.00 8.18
N PHE A 71 6.70 -22.25 8.61
CA PHE A 71 8.06 -22.28 8.06
C PHE A 71 8.73 -23.61 8.41
N LYS A 72 8.81 -24.55 7.45
CA LYS A 72 9.39 -25.89 7.64
C LYS A 72 10.45 -26.19 6.57
N ILE A 73 11.71 -26.33 7.00
CA ILE A 73 12.85 -26.74 6.16
C ILE A 73 13.08 -28.26 6.22
N PHE A 74 12.75 -28.89 7.36
CA PHE A 74 12.95 -30.32 7.63
C PHE A 74 11.61 -31.04 7.84
N GLY A 75 11.64 -32.37 7.73
CA GLY A 75 10.46 -33.23 7.87
C GLY A 75 9.79 -33.59 6.53
N LYS A 76 8.61 -34.22 6.61
CA LYS A 76 7.87 -34.71 5.43
C LYS A 76 7.26 -33.60 4.58
N GLU A 77 6.78 -32.53 5.23
CA GLU A 77 6.22 -31.34 4.58
C GLU A 77 7.18 -30.16 4.74
N ARG A 78 7.82 -29.80 3.64
CA ARG A 78 8.78 -28.69 3.57
C ARG A 78 8.19 -27.58 2.73
N THR A 79 7.96 -26.43 3.35
CA THR A 79 7.26 -25.28 2.75
C THR A 79 8.22 -24.28 2.10
N ILE A 80 9.52 -24.45 2.32
CA ILE A 80 10.59 -23.51 1.97
C ILE A 80 11.93 -24.24 1.76
N GLY A 81 12.91 -23.52 1.22
CA GLY A 81 14.25 -24.03 0.96
C GLY A 81 14.35 -24.86 -0.33
N PRO A 82 15.54 -25.37 -0.67
CA PRO A 82 15.80 -26.04 -1.95
C PRO A 82 15.04 -27.36 -2.11
N TRP A 83 14.60 -27.97 -1.00
CA TRP A 83 13.88 -29.25 -0.98
C TRP A 83 12.37 -29.10 -0.73
N LYS A 84 11.82 -27.89 -0.89
CA LYS A 84 10.39 -27.61 -0.74
C LYS A 84 9.55 -28.58 -1.58
N ASN A 85 8.51 -29.16 -0.99
CA ASN A 85 7.60 -30.10 -1.65
C ASN A 85 6.11 -29.78 -1.43
N VAL A 86 5.79 -28.80 -0.58
CA VAL A 86 4.43 -28.30 -0.39
C VAL A 86 4.39 -26.78 -0.55
N PRO A 87 3.30 -26.21 -1.08
CA PRO A 87 3.16 -24.76 -1.16
C PRO A 87 3.11 -24.15 0.24
N ARG A 88 3.61 -22.91 0.36
CA ARG A 88 3.54 -22.16 1.63
C ARG A 88 2.16 -21.57 1.87
N PHE A 89 1.45 -21.24 0.79
CA PHE A 89 0.11 -20.67 0.81
C PHE A 89 -0.83 -21.50 -0.04
N THR A 90 -2.06 -21.68 0.42
CA THR A 90 -3.10 -22.41 -0.33
C THR A 90 -4.43 -21.64 -0.29
N PRO A 91 -5.18 -21.60 -1.39
CA PRO A 91 -6.47 -20.92 -1.41
C PRO A 91 -7.48 -21.66 -0.53
N THR A 92 -8.31 -20.92 0.20
CA THR A 92 -9.43 -21.47 0.98
C THR A 92 -10.65 -21.74 0.09
N SER A 93 -11.73 -22.31 0.60
CA SER A 93 -13.03 -22.45 -0.11
C SER A 93 -13.78 -21.10 -0.20
N GLU A 94 -14.85 -21.00 -1.00
CA GLU A 94 -15.70 -19.79 -1.02
C GLU A 94 -16.33 -19.56 0.35
N HIS A 95 -16.82 -20.63 0.98
CA HIS A 95 -17.45 -20.58 2.30
C HIS A 95 -16.49 -20.02 3.37
N GLU A 96 -15.25 -20.52 3.39
CA GLU A 96 -14.24 -20.06 4.34
C GLU A 96 -13.84 -18.61 4.10
N MET A 97 -13.69 -18.19 2.84
CA MET A 97 -13.40 -16.79 2.53
C MET A 97 -14.54 -15.86 2.95
N ARG A 98 -15.80 -16.25 2.71
CA ARG A 98 -16.99 -15.52 3.16
C ARG A 98 -17.02 -15.42 4.69
N HIS A 99 -16.73 -16.52 5.39
CA HIS A 99 -16.66 -16.54 6.85
C HIS A 99 -15.57 -15.60 7.39
N LYS A 100 -14.40 -15.57 6.76
CA LYS A 100 -13.32 -14.63 7.12
C LYS A 100 -13.74 -13.16 6.96
N TYR A 101 -14.46 -12.81 5.90
CA TYR A 101 -15.05 -11.47 5.75
C TYR A 101 -16.09 -11.16 6.85
N GLN A 102 -16.89 -12.14 7.26
CA GLN A 102 -17.84 -11.97 8.36
C GLN A 102 -17.12 -11.70 9.69
N ILE A 103 -16.03 -12.41 9.99
CA ILE A 103 -15.20 -12.14 11.18
C ILE A 103 -14.64 -10.72 11.14
N ALA A 104 -14.07 -10.31 9.99
CA ALA A 104 -13.50 -8.97 9.85
C ALA A 104 -14.54 -7.87 10.07
N ARG A 105 -15.74 -8.05 9.48
CA ARG A 105 -16.86 -7.12 9.63
C ARG A 105 -17.41 -7.05 11.05
N ALA A 106 -17.41 -8.18 11.75
CA ALA A 106 -17.84 -8.30 13.15
C ALA A 106 -16.76 -7.85 14.16
N ASN A 107 -15.57 -7.46 13.72
CA ASN A 107 -14.55 -6.92 14.60
C ASN A 107 -15.09 -5.64 15.29
N PRO A 108 -15.17 -5.57 16.63
CA PRO A 108 -15.81 -4.45 17.32
C PRO A 108 -15.23 -3.08 16.97
N GLY A 109 -13.92 -3.00 16.73
CA GLY A 109 -13.27 -1.75 16.33
C GLY A 109 -13.67 -1.33 14.93
N TYR A 110 -13.64 -2.25 13.96
CA TYR A 110 -14.05 -1.96 12.59
C TYR A 110 -15.55 -1.67 12.49
N SER A 111 -16.41 -2.41 13.22
CA SER A 111 -17.84 -2.13 13.26
C SER A 111 -18.15 -0.72 13.74
N ARG A 112 -17.47 -0.24 14.80
CA ARG A 112 -17.61 1.15 15.27
C ARG A 112 -17.15 2.19 14.24
N LEU A 113 -16.07 1.90 13.50
CA LEU A 113 -15.60 2.80 12.44
C LEU A 113 -16.68 3.01 11.35
N LEU A 114 -17.38 1.93 10.98
CA LEU A 114 -18.44 1.97 9.96
C LEU A 114 -19.62 2.89 10.34
N GLU A 115 -19.84 3.16 11.62
CA GLU A 115 -20.95 4.00 12.11
C GLU A 115 -20.75 5.50 11.79
N SER A 116 -19.51 5.96 11.67
CA SER A 116 -19.18 7.39 11.54
C SER A 116 -18.32 7.75 10.34
N THR A 117 -17.83 6.76 9.59
CA THR A 117 -16.82 6.96 8.55
C THR A 117 -17.25 6.29 7.25
N LYS A 118 -17.11 7.02 6.13
CA LYS A 118 -17.31 6.41 4.81
C LYS A 118 -16.14 5.49 4.50
N VAL A 119 -16.39 4.19 4.40
CA VAL A 119 -15.37 3.21 4.00
C VAL A 119 -15.44 2.97 2.49
N VAL A 120 -14.27 3.02 1.84
CA VAL A 120 -14.04 2.62 0.45
C VAL A 120 -12.77 1.79 0.38
N GLY A 121 -12.51 1.07 -0.72
CA GLY A 121 -11.36 0.18 -0.73
C GLY A 121 -11.09 -0.58 -2.01
N THR A 122 -9.86 -1.06 -2.10
CA THR A 122 -9.42 -2.12 -3.02
C THR A 122 -9.01 -3.37 -2.22
N TRP A 123 -8.56 -4.41 -2.91
CA TRP A 123 -8.04 -5.65 -2.31
C TRP A 123 -6.53 -5.78 -2.51
N ASP A 124 -5.93 -6.78 -1.87
CA ASP A 124 -4.60 -7.28 -2.22
C ASP A 124 -4.62 -8.80 -2.38
N ASP A 125 -3.46 -9.46 -2.47
CA ASP A 125 -3.34 -10.89 -2.79
C ASP A 125 -4.07 -11.81 -1.79
N HIS A 126 -4.07 -11.52 -0.49
CA HIS A 126 -4.72 -12.41 0.47
C HIS A 126 -6.26 -12.38 0.40
N ASP A 127 -6.86 -11.22 0.12
CA ASP A 127 -8.29 -11.08 -0.19
C ASP A 127 -8.62 -11.62 -1.59
N TYR A 128 -7.71 -11.38 -2.53
CA TYR A 128 -7.81 -11.88 -3.90
C TYR A 128 -7.82 -13.41 -3.91
N GLY A 129 -7.12 -14.03 -2.96
CA GLY A 129 -7.36 -15.37 -2.47
C GLY A 129 -6.16 -16.31 -2.46
N LEU A 130 -4.97 -15.81 -2.81
CA LEU A 130 -3.72 -16.55 -2.77
C LEU A 130 -2.55 -15.56 -2.83
N ASN A 131 -1.61 -15.69 -1.90
CA ASN A 131 -0.38 -14.89 -1.87
C ASN A 131 0.29 -14.79 -3.25
N ASP A 132 0.69 -13.59 -3.65
CA ASP A 132 1.33 -13.26 -4.94
C ASP A 132 0.53 -13.63 -6.20
N ALA A 133 -0.76 -13.96 -6.11
CA ALA A 133 -1.53 -14.37 -7.27
C ALA A 133 -2.01 -13.19 -8.14
N GLY A 134 -2.03 -13.43 -9.45
CA GLY A 134 -2.46 -12.47 -10.47
C GLY A 134 -3.61 -13.01 -11.32
N LYS A 135 -3.62 -12.64 -12.60
CA LYS A 135 -4.72 -12.95 -13.52
C LYS A 135 -4.99 -14.45 -13.70
N GLU A 136 -4.00 -15.30 -13.43
CA GLU A 136 -4.07 -16.75 -13.51
C GLU A 136 -4.95 -17.38 -12.42
N PHE A 137 -5.29 -16.64 -11.37
CA PHE A 137 -6.07 -17.18 -10.25
C PHE A 137 -7.53 -17.45 -10.67
N PRO A 138 -8.02 -18.70 -10.61
CA PRO A 138 -9.31 -19.09 -11.20
C PRO A 138 -10.52 -18.53 -10.44
N ARG A 139 -10.35 -18.15 -9.17
CA ARG A 139 -11.44 -17.77 -8.27
C ARG A 139 -11.63 -16.27 -8.10
N LYS A 140 -10.91 -15.45 -8.86
CA LYS A 140 -10.97 -13.99 -8.78
C LYS A 140 -12.38 -13.41 -8.91
N VAL A 141 -13.23 -13.98 -9.77
CA VAL A 141 -14.61 -13.50 -9.96
C VAL A 141 -15.49 -13.76 -8.72
N THR A 142 -15.31 -14.91 -8.07
CA THR A 142 -16.03 -15.23 -6.83
C THR A 142 -15.56 -14.34 -5.70
N ASN A 143 -14.24 -14.20 -5.55
CA ASN A 143 -13.65 -13.41 -4.47
C ASN A 143 -13.94 -11.90 -4.65
N GLN A 144 -14.07 -11.43 -5.90
CA GLN A 144 -14.50 -10.05 -6.21
C GLN A 144 -15.87 -9.77 -5.62
N ARG A 145 -16.83 -10.68 -5.81
CA ARG A 145 -18.17 -10.54 -5.25
C ARG A 145 -18.13 -10.48 -3.72
N LEU A 146 -17.36 -11.36 -3.08
CA LEU A 146 -17.23 -11.39 -1.62
C LEU A 146 -16.62 -10.10 -1.06
N MET A 147 -15.58 -9.58 -1.71
CA MET A 147 -14.94 -8.33 -1.32
C MET A 147 -15.89 -7.13 -1.48
N LEU A 148 -16.63 -7.07 -2.59
CA LEU A 148 -17.61 -6.00 -2.83
C LEU A 148 -18.79 -6.08 -1.85
N ASP A 149 -19.20 -7.28 -1.45
CA ASP A 149 -20.19 -7.46 -0.39
C ASP A 149 -19.64 -7.02 0.98
N PHE A 150 -18.37 -7.29 1.28
CA PHE A 150 -17.71 -6.80 2.50
C PHE A 150 -17.66 -5.27 2.58
N LEU A 151 -17.48 -4.58 1.46
CA LEU A 151 -17.47 -3.11 1.36
C LEU A 151 -18.87 -2.47 1.29
N ASP A 152 -19.95 -3.25 1.35
CA ASP A 152 -21.32 -2.79 1.07
C ASP A 152 -21.44 -2.04 -0.27
N GLU A 153 -20.70 -2.50 -1.28
CA GLU A 153 -20.74 -1.88 -2.60
C GLU A 153 -22.17 -1.99 -3.18
N PRO A 154 -22.76 -0.90 -3.70
CA PRO A 154 -24.10 -0.93 -4.29
C PRO A 154 -24.29 -2.03 -5.33
N GLN A 155 -25.48 -2.61 -5.39
CA GLN A 155 -25.78 -3.72 -6.30
C GLN A 155 -25.74 -3.32 -7.79
N ASP A 156 -25.98 -2.04 -8.08
CA ASP A 156 -25.93 -1.45 -9.41
C ASP A 156 -24.54 -0.93 -9.81
N SER A 157 -23.58 -0.95 -8.89
CA SER A 157 -22.21 -0.46 -9.10
C SER A 157 -21.54 -1.09 -10.32
N PRO A 158 -20.83 -0.30 -11.16
CA PRO A 158 -20.02 -0.83 -12.26
C PRO A 158 -19.00 -1.89 -11.82
N ARG A 159 -18.51 -1.79 -10.56
CA ARG A 159 -17.56 -2.75 -9.98
C ARG A 159 -18.10 -4.19 -9.96
N ARG A 160 -19.42 -4.38 -9.93
CA ARG A 160 -20.05 -5.71 -9.97
C ARG A 160 -20.18 -6.29 -11.38
N LYS A 161 -19.92 -5.49 -12.42
CA LYS A 161 -20.07 -5.86 -13.84
C LYS A 161 -18.73 -5.85 -14.60
N GLN A 162 -17.74 -5.11 -14.09
CA GLN A 162 -16.41 -5.03 -14.69
C GLN A 162 -15.45 -6.12 -14.16
N ALA A 163 -14.36 -6.31 -14.87
CA ALA A 163 -13.26 -7.20 -14.50
C ALA A 163 -12.28 -6.48 -13.56
N GLY A 164 -12.35 -6.76 -12.25
CA GLY A 164 -11.53 -6.11 -11.22
C GLY A 164 -12.31 -5.12 -10.35
N VAL A 165 -11.76 -4.78 -9.19
CA VAL A 165 -12.41 -3.96 -8.16
C VAL A 165 -12.05 -2.47 -8.21
N TYR A 166 -11.36 -2.00 -9.25
CA TYR A 166 -10.96 -0.59 -9.35
C TYR A 166 -12.17 0.36 -9.39
N ALA A 167 -12.02 1.55 -8.81
CA ALA A 167 -13.11 2.51 -8.66
C ALA A 167 -12.59 3.92 -8.39
N SER A 168 -13.44 4.93 -8.59
CA SER A 168 -13.16 6.31 -8.20
C SER A 168 -14.29 6.87 -7.33
N TYR A 169 -13.93 7.75 -6.39
CA TYR A 169 -14.86 8.45 -5.52
C TYR A 169 -14.48 9.93 -5.44
N THR A 170 -15.47 10.82 -5.41
CA THR A 170 -15.25 12.25 -5.25
C THR A 170 -15.95 12.72 -3.98
N PHE A 171 -15.20 13.36 -3.09
CA PHE A 171 -15.70 13.87 -1.81
C PHE A 171 -15.54 15.38 -1.71
N GLY A 172 -16.39 16.03 -0.90
CA GLY A 172 -16.31 17.46 -0.65
C GLY A 172 -17.08 18.33 -1.66
N PRO A 173 -17.28 19.61 -1.33
CA PRO A 173 -17.99 20.56 -2.18
C PRO A 173 -17.11 21.01 -3.35
N VAL A 174 -17.75 21.55 -4.40
CA VAL A 174 -17.07 22.07 -5.59
C VAL A 174 -15.96 23.06 -5.20
N GLY A 175 -14.78 22.93 -5.82
CA GLY A 175 -13.60 23.74 -5.51
C GLY A 175 -12.75 23.24 -4.34
N LYS A 176 -13.29 22.35 -3.49
CA LYS A 176 -12.55 21.63 -2.43
C LYS A 176 -12.71 20.12 -2.55
N GLN A 177 -12.92 19.66 -3.78
CA GLN A 177 -13.15 18.24 -4.06
C GLN A 177 -11.87 17.44 -3.93
N ILE A 178 -11.98 16.25 -3.34
CA ILE A 178 -10.92 15.25 -3.25
C ILE A 178 -11.36 14.06 -4.08
N LYS A 179 -10.59 13.71 -5.11
CA LYS A 179 -10.80 12.49 -5.89
C LYS A 179 -9.93 11.38 -5.33
N VAL A 180 -10.53 10.27 -4.97
CA VAL A 180 -9.84 9.04 -4.57
C VAL A 180 -10.00 8.03 -5.70
N ILE A 181 -8.90 7.68 -6.37
CA ILE A 181 -8.84 6.66 -7.42
C ILE A 181 -8.22 5.40 -6.81
N LEU A 182 -8.94 4.29 -6.81
CA LEU A 182 -8.47 3.02 -6.28
C LEU A 182 -8.12 2.08 -7.42
N LEU A 183 -6.86 1.68 -7.48
CA LEU A 183 -6.35 0.70 -8.43
C LEU A 183 -6.58 -0.72 -7.91
N ASP A 184 -6.67 -1.64 -8.86
CA ASP A 184 -6.67 -3.09 -8.67
C ASP A 184 -5.40 -3.60 -9.34
N THR A 185 -4.44 -4.06 -8.54
CA THR A 185 -3.14 -4.54 -9.02
C THR A 185 -3.06 -6.07 -9.03
N ARG A 186 -4.20 -6.76 -9.06
CA ARG A 186 -4.30 -8.23 -8.99
C ARG A 186 -5.03 -8.81 -10.20
N TYR A 187 -6.24 -8.33 -10.50
CA TYR A 187 -7.17 -9.03 -11.41
C TYR A 187 -6.61 -9.30 -12.82
N HIS A 188 -5.86 -8.33 -13.34
CA HIS A 188 -5.24 -8.36 -14.68
C HIS A 188 -3.72 -8.54 -14.64
N ARG A 189 -3.13 -8.62 -13.44
CA ARG A 189 -1.69 -8.62 -13.27
C ARG A 189 -1.07 -9.89 -13.83
N ASP A 190 -0.04 -9.74 -14.65
CA ASP A 190 0.82 -10.81 -15.11
C ASP A 190 1.76 -11.31 -14.00
N PRO A 191 2.39 -12.50 -14.12
CA PRO A 191 3.30 -13.01 -13.09
C PRO A 191 4.42 -12.02 -12.71
N ILE A 192 4.81 -11.94 -11.42
CA ILE A 192 5.73 -10.95 -10.82
C ILE A 192 7.12 -10.90 -11.49
N ALA A 193 7.54 -11.99 -12.10
CA ALA A 193 8.82 -12.11 -12.81
C ALA A 193 8.70 -11.88 -14.33
N SER A 194 7.55 -11.44 -14.82
CA SER A 194 7.32 -11.11 -16.23
C SER A 194 7.52 -9.62 -16.50
N ASP A 195 7.61 -9.26 -17.78
CA ASP A 195 7.55 -7.88 -18.26
C ASP A 195 6.12 -7.47 -18.68
N GLY A 196 5.12 -8.17 -18.14
CA GLY A 196 3.71 -8.03 -18.47
C GLY A 196 3.00 -6.83 -17.81
N SER A 197 1.67 -6.87 -17.82
CA SER A 197 0.82 -5.80 -17.32
C SER A 197 0.49 -5.93 -15.85
N ILE A 198 0.23 -4.81 -15.17
CA ILE A 198 -0.41 -4.79 -13.85
C ILE A 198 -1.92 -4.59 -13.99
N LEU A 199 -2.32 -3.52 -14.69
CA LEU A 199 -3.72 -3.08 -14.72
C LEU A 199 -4.54 -3.73 -15.85
N GLY A 200 -3.89 -4.22 -16.90
CA GLY A 200 -4.58 -4.64 -18.13
C GLY A 200 -5.16 -3.45 -18.91
N SER A 201 -5.54 -3.70 -20.17
CA SER A 201 -5.95 -2.63 -21.09
C SER A 201 -7.18 -1.85 -20.63
N SER A 202 -8.19 -2.54 -20.10
CA SER A 202 -9.47 -1.91 -19.70
C SER A 202 -9.30 -0.93 -18.55
N GLN A 203 -8.51 -1.30 -17.53
CA GLN A 203 -8.27 -0.42 -16.39
C GLN A 203 -7.29 0.70 -16.73
N TRP A 204 -6.32 0.45 -17.62
CA TRP A 204 -5.46 1.52 -18.15
C TRP A 204 -6.26 2.61 -18.86
N GLN A 205 -7.19 2.21 -19.72
CA GLN A 205 -8.08 3.15 -20.41
C GLN A 205 -8.95 3.92 -19.40
N TRP A 206 -9.57 3.20 -18.45
CA TRP A 206 -10.36 3.83 -17.40
C TRP A 206 -9.55 4.83 -16.57
N LEU A 207 -8.32 4.49 -16.18
CA LEU A 207 -7.46 5.38 -15.40
C LEU A 207 -7.11 6.67 -16.19
N GLU A 208 -6.86 6.55 -17.48
CA GLU A 208 -6.64 7.70 -18.36
C GLU A 208 -7.86 8.61 -18.42
N GLU A 209 -9.06 8.04 -18.57
CA GLU A 209 -10.32 8.79 -18.53
C GLU A 209 -10.53 9.51 -17.18
N GLU A 210 -10.25 8.83 -16.07
CA GLU A 210 -10.38 9.41 -14.72
C GLU A 210 -9.43 10.59 -14.47
N LEU A 211 -8.21 10.51 -15.01
CA LEU A 211 -7.20 11.57 -14.89
C LEU A 211 -7.48 12.76 -15.81
N ASN A 212 -8.09 12.51 -16.98
CA ASN A 212 -8.49 13.54 -17.95
C ASN A 212 -9.87 14.16 -17.66
N ALA A 213 -10.67 13.57 -16.77
CA ALA A 213 -11.92 14.15 -16.28
C ALA A 213 -11.69 15.53 -15.60
N PRO A 214 -12.74 16.36 -15.38
CA PRO A 214 -12.58 17.68 -14.75
C PRO A 214 -11.74 17.65 -13.45
N PRO A 215 -10.85 18.64 -13.24
CA PRO A 215 -9.92 18.63 -12.12
C PRO A 215 -10.61 18.80 -10.77
N THR A 216 -10.16 18.03 -9.79
CA THR A 216 -10.45 18.21 -8.37
C THR A 216 -9.30 18.93 -7.68
N ALA A 217 -9.51 19.48 -6.48
CA ALA A 217 -8.46 20.19 -5.75
C ALA A 217 -7.32 19.25 -5.34
N ILE A 218 -7.64 17.99 -5.03
CA ILE A 218 -6.68 16.93 -4.68
C ILE A 218 -7.07 15.65 -5.41
N THR A 219 -6.07 14.88 -5.88
CA THR A 219 -6.25 13.52 -6.41
C THR A 219 -5.36 12.55 -5.64
N VAL A 220 -5.98 11.62 -4.91
CA VAL A 220 -5.29 10.53 -4.21
C VAL A 220 -5.44 9.26 -5.03
N ILE A 221 -4.33 8.59 -5.35
CA ILE A 221 -4.36 7.30 -6.03
C ILE A 221 -3.95 6.20 -5.03
N GLY A 222 -4.89 5.33 -4.69
CA GLY A 222 -4.65 4.15 -3.86
C GLY A 222 -4.20 2.96 -4.70
N SER A 223 -3.09 2.33 -4.31
CA SER A 223 -2.56 1.10 -4.90
C SER A 223 -2.36 0.07 -3.80
N SER A 224 -2.64 -1.22 -4.02
CA SER A 224 -2.42 -2.21 -2.95
C SER A 224 -0.92 -2.41 -2.68
N ILE A 225 -0.12 -2.43 -3.73
CA ILE A 225 1.35 -2.52 -3.67
C ILE A 225 2.01 -1.13 -3.81
N GLN A 226 3.23 -0.97 -3.29
CA GLN A 226 3.99 0.29 -3.40
C GLN A 226 4.25 0.70 -4.85
N VAL A 227 4.11 1.99 -5.15
CA VAL A 227 4.27 2.55 -6.50
C VAL A 227 5.70 3.05 -6.71
N ILE A 228 6.21 3.85 -5.76
CA ILE A 228 7.54 4.49 -5.89
C ILE A 228 8.65 3.53 -5.44
N SER A 229 8.53 3.00 -4.23
CA SER A 229 9.56 2.17 -3.61
C SER A 229 9.76 0.86 -4.39
N ASN A 230 11.01 0.40 -4.47
CA ASN A 230 11.37 -0.91 -5.01
C ASN A 230 12.35 -1.61 -4.09
N LEU A 231 11.87 -1.99 -2.89
CA LEU A 231 12.69 -2.66 -1.88
C LEU A 231 13.38 -3.91 -2.45
N SER A 232 12.65 -4.70 -3.26
CA SER A 232 13.15 -5.88 -3.99
C SER A 232 14.44 -5.64 -4.78
N ALA A 233 14.66 -4.43 -5.31
CA ALA A 233 15.89 -4.10 -6.02
C ALA A 233 17.13 -4.13 -5.12
N THR A 234 16.96 -3.91 -3.81
CA THR A 234 18.06 -3.77 -2.83
C THR A 234 18.14 -4.94 -1.84
N THR A 235 17.03 -5.67 -1.65
CA THR A 235 16.98 -6.85 -0.78
C THR A 235 17.06 -8.16 -1.54
N GLY A 236 16.95 -8.11 -2.88
CA GLY A 236 17.13 -9.28 -3.73
C GLY A 236 18.58 -9.80 -3.71
N PRO A 237 18.80 -11.13 -3.73
CA PRO A 237 17.80 -12.20 -3.81
C PRO A 237 17.24 -12.66 -2.46
N LEU A 238 17.62 -12.05 -1.33
CA LEU A 238 17.28 -12.52 0.02
C LEU A 238 15.81 -12.34 0.37
N LEU A 239 15.23 -11.20 0.00
CA LEU A 239 13.82 -10.87 0.21
C LEU A 239 13.27 -10.20 -1.05
N GLN A 240 12.13 -10.67 -1.52
CA GLN A 240 11.35 -10.06 -2.59
C GLN A 240 9.97 -9.70 -2.05
N VAL A 241 9.51 -8.53 -2.45
CA VAL A 241 8.22 -7.93 -2.09
C VAL A 241 7.62 -7.35 -3.38
N GLU A 242 6.29 -7.41 -3.50
CA GLU A 242 5.60 -6.86 -4.65
C GLU A 242 5.63 -5.33 -4.66
N SER A 243 5.71 -4.77 -5.86
CA SER A 243 5.67 -3.32 -6.09
C SER A 243 5.55 -3.07 -7.58
N TRP A 244 5.14 -1.86 -7.96
CA TRP A 244 5.24 -1.41 -9.35
C TRP A 244 6.68 -1.43 -9.86
N GLY A 245 7.69 -1.33 -8.98
CA GLY A 245 9.10 -1.49 -9.33
C GLY A 245 9.47 -2.85 -9.93
N ARG A 246 8.63 -3.87 -9.74
CA ARG A 246 8.77 -5.20 -10.36
C ARG A 246 8.32 -5.22 -11.82
N PHE A 247 7.53 -4.24 -12.25
CA PHE A 247 7.00 -4.06 -13.60
C PHE A 247 7.43 -2.69 -14.16
N PRO A 248 8.72 -2.49 -14.50
CA PRO A 248 9.26 -1.17 -14.81
C PRO A 248 8.58 -0.50 -16.01
N LYS A 249 8.10 -1.26 -17.00
CA LYS A 249 7.35 -0.73 -18.15
C LYS A 249 6.02 -0.13 -17.71
N GLU A 250 5.25 -0.84 -16.89
CA GLU A 250 3.96 -0.38 -16.37
C GLU A 250 4.12 0.83 -15.43
N ARG A 251 5.15 0.83 -14.58
CA ARG A 251 5.47 1.99 -13.73
C ARG A 251 5.85 3.22 -14.55
N THR A 252 6.66 3.04 -15.61
CA THR A 252 7.02 4.12 -16.52
C THR A 252 5.79 4.66 -17.24
N ARG A 253 4.90 3.77 -17.69
CA ARG A 253 3.61 4.14 -18.30
C ARG A 253 2.74 4.96 -17.34
N LEU A 254 2.68 4.58 -16.06
CA LEU A 254 1.94 5.31 -15.04
C LEU A 254 2.47 6.74 -14.88
N PHE A 255 3.78 6.90 -14.71
CA PHE A 255 4.39 8.23 -14.56
C PHE A 255 4.21 9.09 -15.81
N LYS A 256 4.33 8.49 -17.00
CA LYS A 256 4.04 9.18 -18.26
C LYS A 256 2.59 9.68 -18.32
N LEU A 257 1.62 8.83 -17.99
CA LEU A 257 0.20 9.19 -17.97
C LEU A 257 -0.08 10.35 -17.00
N LEU A 258 0.52 10.34 -15.80
CA LEU A 258 0.42 11.45 -14.85
C LEU A 258 0.99 12.75 -15.42
N GLY A 259 2.18 12.69 -16.05
CA GLY A 259 2.80 13.85 -16.69
C GLY A 259 2.01 14.41 -17.88
N ASP A 260 1.37 13.54 -18.66
CA ASP A 260 0.60 13.89 -19.85
C ASP A 260 -0.80 14.44 -19.51
N SER A 261 -1.47 13.88 -18.50
CA SER A 261 -2.80 14.33 -18.07
C SER A 261 -2.81 15.75 -17.50
N LYS A 262 -1.63 16.26 -17.10
CA LYS A 262 -1.46 17.53 -16.39
C LYS A 262 -2.34 17.69 -15.15
N ARG A 263 -2.78 16.57 -14.55
CA ARG A 263 -3.49 16.56 -13.27
C ARG A 263 -2.56 17.00 -12.14
N GLU A 264 -2.94 18.07 -11.46
CA GLU A 264 -2.23 18.60 -10.29
C GLU A 264 -2.67 17.92 -9.00
N ALA A 265 -1.89 18.12 -7.94
CA ALA A 265 -2.15 17.62 -6.60
C ALA A 265 -2.35 16.10 -6.54
N VAL A 266 -1.55 15.35 -7.32
CA VAL A 266 -1.56 13.88 -7.33
C VAL A 266 -0.52 13.33 -6.36
N PHE A 267 -0.93 12.40 -5.51
CA PHE A 267 -0.03 11.56 -4.72
C PHE A 267 -0.63 10.18 -4.49
N PHE A 268 0.22 9.23 -4.09
CA PHE A 268 -0.14 7.84 -3.85
C PHE A 268 -0.30 7.52 -2.37
N ILE A 269 -1.16 6.56 -2.09
CA ILE A 269 -1.20 5.79 -0.84
C ILE A 269 -1.07 4.31 -1.16
N SER A 270 -0.32 3.55 -0.36
CA SER A 270 -0.01 2.13 -0.65
C SER A 270 0.05 1.19 0.56
N GLY A 271 0.01 -0.13 0.29
CA GLY A 271 -0.03 -1.23 1.27
C GLY A 271 1.02 -2.35 1.05
N ASP A 272 0.61 -3.62 1.20
CA ASP A 272 1.36 -4.89 0.98
C ASP A 272 2.54 -5.20 1.93
N VAL A 273 3.41 -4.22 2.16
CA VAL A 273 4.78 -4.47 2.66
C VAL A 273 4.95 -4.70 4.16
N HIS A 274 3.87 -4.66 4.94
CA HIS A 274 3.82 -4.84 6.40
C HIS A 274 4.65 -3.81 7.22
N PHE A 275 5.02 -2.67 6.63
CA PHE A 275 5.57 -1.52 7.34
C PHE A 275 4.99 -0.20 6.83
N GLY A 276 5.22 0.88 7.57
CA GLY A 276 4.93 2.24 7.14
C GLY A 276 6.18 3.00 6.70
N GLU A 277 6.08 3.76 5.62
CA GLU A 277 7.11 4.72 5.17
C GLU A 277 6.51 5.79 4.26
N ILE A 278 7.27 6.85 3.99
CA ILE A 278 6.93 7.86 2.98
C ILE A 278 8.05 7.90 1.95
N SER A 279 7.70 7.71 0.69
CA SER A 279 8.61 7.84 -0.45
C SER A 279 8.25 9.06 -1.30
N ARG A 280 9.26 9.64 -1.95
CA ARG A 280 9.16 10.80 -2.84
C ARG A 280 10.04 10.59 -4.05
N TYR A 281 9.44 10.75 -5.24
CA TYR A 281 10.15 10.70 -6.52
C TYR A 281 9.98 12.01 -7.28
N GLY A 282 11.10 12.67 -7.56
CA GLY A 282 11.15 13.99 -8.20
C GLY A 282 11.07 13.97 -9.72
N CYS A 283 11.12 12.79 -10.34
CA CYS A 283 11.22 12.63 -11.79
C CYS A 283 10.04 11.87 -12.43
N ALA A 284 8.97 11.59 -11.67
CA ALA A 284 7.75 11.05 -12.27
C ALA A 284 7.03 12.10 -13.14
N THR A 285 6.97 13.34 -12.67
CA THR A 285 6.36 14.47 -13.38
C THR A 285 7.22 15.72 -13.19
N GLU A 286 6.74 16.90 -13.61
CA GLU A 286 7.46 18.17 -13.40
C GLU A 286 7.42 18.66 -11.93
N TYR A 287 6.61 18.03 -11.08
CA TYR A 287 6.59 18.19 -9.62
C TYR A 287 6.85 16.85 -8.92
N PRO A 288 7.34 16.85 -7.66
CA PRO A 288 7.62 15.61 -6.93
C PRO A 288 6.34 14.87 -6.54
N ILE A 289 6.30 13.57 -6.81
CA ILE A 289 5.19 12.71 -6.38
C ILE A 289 5.57 12.01 -5.07
N TYR A 290 4.62 11.95 -4.15
CA TYR A 290 4.73 11.22 -2.89
C TYR A 290 3.96 9.89 -2.96
N ASP A 291 4.43 8.90 -2.22
CA ASP A 291 3.79 7.62 -1.97
C ASP A 291 3.86 7.34 -0.47
N VAL A 292 2.70 7.41 0.19
CA VAL A 292 2.56 7.22 1.64
C VAL A 292 2.10 5.79 1.87
N THR A 293 3.03 4.95 2.31
CA THR A 293 2.74 3.53 2.56
C THR A 293 2.33 3.34 4.02
N SER A 294 1.17 2.71 4.22
CA SER A 294 0.77 2.18 5.52
C SER A 294 0.27 0.75 5.35
N SER A 295 1.14 -0.16 5.74
CA SER A 295 0.90 -1.59 5.63
C SER A 295 1.21 -2.28 6.94
N GLY A 296 0.20 -2.92 7.51
CA GLY A 296 0.30 -3.61 8.79
C GLY A 296 -0.57 -3.00 9.87
N LEU A 297 -1.89 -2.95 9.63
CA LEU A 297 -2.85 -2.63 10.69
C LEU A 297 -2.68 -3.54 11.90
N ASN A 298 -2.50 -4.85 11.66
CA ASN A 298 -2.05 -5.76 12.71
C ASN A 298 -1.01 -6.80 12.27
N GLN A 299 -0.83 -7.05 10.97
CA GLN A 299 0.26 -7.83 10.40
C GLN A 299 1.44 -6.92 10.04
N ALA A 300 2.26 -6.62 11.04
CA ALA A 300 3.44 -5.77 10.87
C ALA A 300 4.71 -6.63 10.79
N VAL A 301 5.72 -6.17 10.03
CA VAL A 301 6.95 -6.92 9.73
C VAL A 301 7.76 -7.25 10.99
N GLU A 302 7.74 -6.40 12.03
CA GLU A 302 8.40 -6.72 13.30
C GLU A 302 7.78 -7.95 13.98
N LYS A 303 6.47 -8.20 13.81
CA LYS A 303 5.78 -9.37 14.38
C LYS A 303 6.17 -10.68 13.70
N ALA A 304 6.93 -10.64 12.60
CA ALA A 304 7.47 -11.84 11.95
C ALA A 304 8.59 -12.50 12.76
N VAL A 305 9.18 -11.79 13.74
CA VAL A 305 10.21 -12.30 14.65
C VAL A 305 9.79 -12.10 16.11
N PRO A 306 10.31 -12.90 17.07
CA PRO A 306 10.05 -12.68 18.49
C PRO A 306 10.46 -11.29 18.97
N ALA A 307 9.75 -10.75 19.97
CA ALA A 307 9.97 -9.40 20.51
C ALA A 307 11.43 -9.02 20.80
N PRO A 308 12.26 -9.89 21.42
CA PRO A 308 13.67 -9.58 21.65
C PRO A 308 14.50 -9.37 20.38
N LEU A 309 14.01 -9.82 19.21
CA LEU A 309 14.71 -9.73 17.92
C LEU A 309 14.16 -8.64 17.00
N HIS A 310 13.18 -7.84 17.42
CA HIS A 310 12.66 -6.75 16.60
C HIS A 310 13.77 -5.75 16.16
N PHE A 311 14.81 -5.57 16.98
CA PHE A 311 15.94 -4.70 16.63
C PHE A 311 16.67 -5.16 15.35
N VAL A 312 16.65 -6.47 15.05
CA VAL A 312 17.25 -7.02 13.82
C VAL A 312 16.51 -6.49 12.60
N VAL A 313 15.18 -6.48 12.63
CA VAL A 313 14.35 -5.93 11.53
C VAL A 313 14.66 -4.45 11.32
N ARG A 314 14.78 -3.67 12.40
CA ARG A 314 15.13 -2.25 12.32
C ARG A 314 16.54 -2.02 11.78
N PHE A 315 17.50 -2.85 12.21
CA PHE A 315 18.86 -2.79 11.71
C PHE A 315 18.92 -3.10 10.21
N LEU A 316 18.21 -4.13 9.75
CA LEU A 316 18.10 -4.45 8.32
C LEU A 316 17.44 -3.30 7.54
N ALA A 317 16.37 -2.72 8.06
CA ALA A 317 15.74 -1.55 7.45
C ALA A 317 16.70 -0.36 7.33
N TRP A 318 17.55 -0.12 8.34
CA TRP A 318 18.58 0.92 8.29
C TRP A 318 19.68 0.66 7.24
N LEU A 319 19.94 -0.61 6.90
CA LEU A 319 20.87 -0.97 5.84
C LEU A 319 20.29 -0.79 4.43
N THR A 320 18.97 -0.69 4.29
CA THR A 320 18.34 -0.45 2.99
C THR A 320 18.63 0.97 2.49
N PRO A 321 18.97 1.16 1.20
CA PRO A 321 19.14 2.48 0.62
C PRO A 321 17.91 3.36 0.80
N THR A 322 18.12 4.66 1.04
CA THR A 322 17.05 5.64 1.30
C THR A 322 16.87 6.61 0.13
N THR A 323 17.10 6.17 -1.11
CA THR A 323 17.13 7.07 -2.29
C THR A 323 15.85 7.87 -2.42
N MET A 324 14.70 7.19 -2.32
CA MET A 324 13.36 7.77 -2.46
C MET A 324 12.69 8.07 -1.13
N ARG A 325 13.20 7.51 -0.02
CA ARG A 325 12.56 7.68 1.29
C ARG A 325 12.67 9.13 1.76
N VAL A 326 11.56 9.67 2.24
CA VAL A 326 11.53 10.99 2.88
C VAL A 326 12.19 10.86 4.24
N MET A 327 13.42 11.35 4.33
CA MET A 327 14.20 11.38 5.57
C MET A 327 13.93 12.70 6.28
N ASP A 328 13.21 12.65 7.41
CA ASP A 328 12.88 13.81 8.22
C ASP A 328 13.21 13.58 9.71
N LYS A 329 13.38 14.65 10.48
CA LYS A 329 13.63 14.58 11.93
C LYS A 329 12.43 14.03 12.72
N SER A 330 11.23 14.11 12.16
CA SER A 330 10.01 13.51 12.73
C SER A 330 10.01 11.99 12.69
N CYS A 331 10.91 11.36 11.93
CA CYS A 331 11.00 9.91 11.88
C CYS A 331 11.39 9.34 13.25
N ARG A 332 10.56 8.45 13.78
CA ARG A 332 10.81 7.77 15.07
C ARG A 332 12.06 6.90 15.05
N TYR A 333 12.40 6.33 13.90
CA TYR A 333 13.60 5.53 13.70
C TYR A 333 14.48 6.14 12.61
N SER A 334 15.80 5.96 12.72
CA SER A 334 16.78 6.50 11.76
C SER A 334 16.64 5.96 10.34
N SER A 335 15.91 4.85 10.14
CA SER A 335 15.59 4.33 8.81
C SER A 335 14.44 5.06 8.14
N CYS A 336 13.61 5.82 8.89
CA CYS A 336 12.31 6.35 8.47
C CYS A 336 11.32 5.27 7.98
N THR A 337 11.53 4.03 8.37
CA THR A 337 10.62 2.90 8.16
C THR A 337 10.10 2.43 9.50
N TYR A 338 8.78 2.20 9.61
CA TYR A 338 8.13 1.81 10.84
C TYR A 338 7.50 0.42 10.72
N GLY A 339 8.13 -0.60 11.31
CA GLY A 339 7.75 -2.00 11.15
C GLY A 339 6.75 -2.56 12.17
N ARG A 340 6.07 -1.69 12.93
CA ARG A 340 5.06 -2.06 13.94
C ARG A 340 3.64 -1.75 13.44
N PRO A 341 2.59 -2.19 14.15
CA PRO A 341 1.21 -1.86 13.77
C PRO A 341 1.03 -0.38 13.53
N ASN A 342 0.49 -0.03 12.35
CA ASN A 342 0.43 1.34 11.87
C ASN A 342 -0.77 1.59 10.94
N PHE A 343 -1.20 2.84 10.84
CA PHE A 343 -2.18 3.33 9.87
C PHE A 343 -1.73 4.67 9.30
N GLY A 344 -2.17 5.00 8.09
CA GLY A 344 -1.85 6.24 7.40
C GLY A 344 -2.95 7.28 7.54
N THR A 345 -2.58 8.56 7.49
CA THR A 345 -3.51 9.69 7.56
C THR A 345 -3.19 10.76 6.52
N ILE A 346 -4.25 11.43 6.07
CA ILE A 346 -4.21 12.62 5.23
C ILE A 346 -5.06 13.66 5.95
N GLU A 347 -4.42 14.71 6.44
CA GLU A 347 -5.10 15.88 6.98
C GLU A 347 -4.95 17.06 6.01
N ILE A 348 -6.05 17.77 5.76
CA ILE A 348 -6.09 18.91 4.84
C ILE A 348 -6.55 20.15 5.59
N ASN A 349 -5.68 21.15 5.66
CA ASN A 349 -6.02 22.45 6.20
C ASN A 349 -6.53 23.36 5.09
N TRP A 350 -7.85 23.40 4.92
CA TRP A 350 -8.50 24.27 3.93
C TRP A 350 -8.51 25.76 4.29
N ASN A 351 -8.05 26.13 5.49
CA ASN A 351 -8.04 27.52 5.96
C ASN A 351 -6.75 28.27 5.59
N THR A 352 -5.75 27.58 5.05
CA THR A 352 -4.53 28.20 4.53
C THR A 352 -4.66 28.48 3.03
N ASN A 353 -3.88 29.45 2.54
CA ASN A 353 -3.83 29.79 1.12
C ASN A 353 -2.36 29.83 0.65
N PRO A 354 -1.88 28.84 -0.11
CA PRO A 354 -2.60 27.64 -0.57
C PRO A 354 -2.92 26.65 0.59
N PRO A 355 -3.87 25.72 0.42
CA PRO A 355 -4.15 24.65 1.37
C PRO A 355 -2.90 23.85 1.73
N GLU A 356 -2.82 23.40 2.98
CA GLU A 356 -1.72 22.54 3.46
C GLU A 356 -2.20 21.10 3.66
N LEU A 357 -1.37 20.16 3.22
CA LEU A 357 -1.54 18.73 3.40
C LEU A 357 -0.57 18.25 4.47
N LYS A 358 -1.04 17.45 5.40
CA LYS A 358 -0.23 16.73 6.38
C LYS A 358 -0.44 15.24 6.16
N LEU A 359 0.60 14.60 5.64
CA LEU A 359 0.61 13.18 5.29
C LEU A 359 1.44 12.45 6.34
N GLU A 360 0.84 11.55 7.11
CA GLU A 360 1.54 10.88 8.21
C GLU A 360 1.24 9.39 8.25
N VAL A 361 2.14 8.67 8.92
CA VAL A 361 1.89 7.33 9.42
C VAL A 361 1.86 7.41 10.95
N HIS A 362 0.89 6.74 11.56
CA HIS A 362 0.68 6.69 13.01
C HIS A 362 0.86 5.27 13.52
N ASP A 363 1.25 5.13 14.78
CA ASP A 363 1.28 3.83 15.47
C ASP A 363 -0.09 3.40 16.01
N GLU A 364 -0.13 2.22 16.64
CA GLU A 364 -1.32 1.65 17.30
C GLU A 364 -1.96 2.55 18.36
N ASN A 365 -1.23 3.54 18.89
CA ASN A 365 -1.73 4.51 19.87
C ASN A 365 -2.13 5.86 19.24
N GLY A 366 -2.03 5.99 17.92
CA GLY A 366 -2.35 7.22 17.19
C GLY A 366 -1.24 8.26 17.19
N LEU A 367 -0.04 7.93 17.67
CA LEU A 367 1.09 8.87 17.66
C LEU A 367 1.80 8.82 16.31
N PRO A 368 2.13 9.97 15.70
CA PRO A 368 2.85 10.00 14.43
C PRO A 368 4.23 9.32 14.59
N VAL A 369 4.63 8.56 13.56
CA VAL A 369 5.92 7.86 13.48
C VAL A 369 6.81 8.39 12.36
N THR A 370 6.21 8.95 11.32
CA THR A 370 6.84 9.67 10.22
C THR A 370 5.78 10.53 9.54
N GLY A 371 6.18 11.64 8.94
CA GLY A 371 5.25 12.57 8.34
C GLY A 371 5.91 13.57 7.41
N VAL A 372 5.11 14.16 6.54
CA VAL A 372 5.51 15.30 5.71
C VAL A 372 4.36 16.29 5.60
N ASN A 373 4.69 17.57 5.73
CA ASN A 373 3.78 18.67 5.46
C ASN A 373 4.08 19.23 4.06
N ILE A 374 3.04 19.34 3.23
CA ILE A 374 3.13 19.74 1.84
C ILE A 374 2.14 20.87 1.60
N SER A 375 2.63 22.01 1.13
CA SER A 375 1.76 23.06 0.60
C SER A 375 1.23 22.63 -0.78
N LEU A 376 -0.07 22.78 -1.05
CA LEU A 376 -0.69 22.30 -2.29
C LEU A 376 -0.02 22.88 -3.55
N SER A 377 0.56 24.09 -3.46
CA SER A 377 1.33 24.70 -4.56
C SER A 377 2.61 23.94 -4.93
N GLN A 378 3.13 23.08 -4.05
CA GLN A 378 4.28 22.22 -4.35
C GLN A 378 3.92 21.03 -5.25
N LEU A 379 2.61 20.75 -5.41
CA LEU A 379 2.08 19.69 -6.25
C LEU A 379 1.42 20.24 -7.52
N GLN A 380 1.94 21.35 -8.04
CA GLN A 380 1.46 22.00 -9.25
C GLN A 380 2.54 22.00 -10.34
N PHE A 381 2.13 22.03 -11.61
CA PHE A 381 3.09 22.14 -12.71
C PHE A 381 3.71 23.55 -12.71
N PRO A 382 5.02 23.68 -12.96
CA PRO A 382 5.65 25.00 -13.05
C PRO A 382 4.95 25.86 -14.11
N LYS A 383 4.59 27.08 -13.76
CA LYS A 383 4.18 28.07 -14.77
C LYS A 383 5.41 28.41 -15.62
N LYS A 384 5.25 28.45 -16.95
CA LYS A 384 6.32 28.61 -17.98
C LYS A 384 7.30 29.78 -17.76
N GLU A 385 7.07 30.71 -16.84
CA GLU A 385 7.90 31.91 -16.61
C GLU A 385 8.83 31.87 -15.39
N SER A 386 8.83 30.81 -14.59
CA SER A 386 9.76 30.72 -13.46
C SER A 386 10.78 29.61 -13.66
N GLU A 387 11.87 29.93 -14.38
CA GLU A 387 13.17 29.25 -14.22
C GLU A 387 13.67 29.48 -12.79
N VAL A 388 13.13 28.72 -11.84
CA VAL A 388 13.74 28.62 -10.52
C VAL A 388 15.07 27.91 -10.72
N LYS A 389 16.19 28.60 -10.44
CA LYS A 389 17.54 28.02 -10.36
C LYS A 389 17.50 26.78 -9.46
N ARG A 390 17.39 25.59 -10.08
CA ARG A 390 17.31 24.32 -9.37
C ARG A 390 18.70 23.99 -8.85
N ASN A 391 18.80 23.71 -7.56
CA ASN A 391 20.02 23.18 -6.94
C ASN A 391 20.26 21.75 -7.47
N ASP A 392 21.02 21.64 -8.57
CA ASP A 392 21.25 20.41 -9.35
C ASP A 392 21.67 19.18 -8.50
N GLY A 393 22.35 19.40 -7.38
CA GLY A 393 22.82 18.31 -6.50
C GLY A 393 21.72 17.63 -5.67
N LYS A 394 20.71 18.37 -5.17
CA LYS A 394 19.60 17.80 -4.38
C LYS A 394 18.53 17.19 -5.28
N TYR A 395 18.31 17.78 -6.46
CA TYR A 395 17.31 17.31 -7.43
C TYR A 395 17.73 15.99 -8.08
N LYS A 396 19.02 15.81 -8.46
CA LYS A 396 19.53 14.55 -8.99
C LYS A 396 19.34 13.36 -8.04
N LYS A 397 19.50 13.56 -6.72
CA LYS A 397 19.32 12.50 -5.72
C LYS A 397 17.87 12.02 -5.60
N GLN A 398 16.90 12.90 -5.86
CA GLN A 398 15.45 12.59 -5.82
C GLN A 398 14.93 11.98 -7.13
N CYS A 399 15.82 11.72 -8.09
CA CYS A 399 15.50 11.12 -9.39
C CYS A 399 16.17 9.75 -9.61
N SER A 400 16.93 9.26 -8.64
CA SER A 400 17.57 7.95 -8.72
C SER A 400 16.67 6.87 -8.09
N LEU A 401 16.26 5.90 -8.89
CA LEU A 401 15.55 4.72 -8.39
C LEU A 401 16.55 3.76 -7.76
N GLU A 402 16.07 2.84 -6.93
CA GLU A 402 16.90 1.81 -6.29
C GLU A 402 17.62 0.93 -7.29
N VAL A 403 17.03 0.72 -8.47
CA VAL A 403 17.62 -0.06 -9.56
C VAL A 403 18.82 0.62 -10.21
N ASP A 404 18.93 1.95 -10.09
CA ASP A 404 19.99 2.77 -10.68
C ASP A 404 21.22 2.90 -9.76
N LEU A 405 21.13 2.38 -8.53
CA LEU A 405 22.21 2.45 -7.56
C LEU A 405 23.43 1.63 -7.99
N PRO A 406 24.65 2.07 -7.64
CA PRO A 406 25.86 1.27 -7.83
C PRO A 406 25.68 -0.11 -7.19
N TRP A 407 26.15 -1.16 -7.88
CA TRP A 407 25.91 -2.55 -7.48
C TRP A 407 26.32 -2.84 -6.02
N ILE A 408 27.39 -2.22 -5.52
CA ILE A 408 27.86 -2.41 -4.13
C ILE A 408 26.88 -1.84 -3.10
N VAL A 409 26.20 -0.73 -3.43
CA VAL A 409 25.17 -0.12 -2.57
C VAL A 409 23.89 -0.94 -2.68
N ARG A 410 23.50 -1.29 -3.91
CA ARG A 410 22.30 -2.07 -4.21
C ARG A 410 22.32 -3.44 -3.53
N TYR A 411 23.44 -4.16 -3.62
CA TYR A 411 23.58 -5.51 -3.06
C TYR A 411 24.25 -5.53 -1.67
N ARG A 412 24.32 -4.40 -0.97
CA ARG A 412 25.03 -4.30 0.32
C ARG A 412 24.56 -5.35 1.35
N ILE A 413 23.24 -5.53 1.50
CA ILE A 413 22.68 -6.51 2.44
C ILE A 413 23.08 -7.93 2.03
N THR A 414 22.96 -8.25 0.75
CA THR A 414 23.37 -9.54 0.17
C THR A 414 24.85 -9.82 0.40
N ILE A 415 25.72 -8.85 0.15
CA ILE A 415 27.16 -8.94 0.38
C ILE A 415 27.45 -9.20 1.86
N LEU A 416 26.84 -8.42 2.77
CA LEU A 416 27.02 -8.59 4.21
C LEU A 416 26.53 -9.96 4.69
N PHE A 417 25.40 -10.44 4.17
CA PHE A 417 24.86 -11.76 4.49
C PHE A 417 25.81 -12.88 4.08
N PHE A 418 26.27 -12.89 2.83
CA PHE A 418 27.18 -13.93 2.36
C PHE A 418 28.57 -13.83 3.00
N ALA A 419 29.06 -12.62 3.28
CA ALA A 419 30.30 -12.45 4.04
C ALA A 419 30.18 -13.01 5.46
N ALA A 420 29.09 -12.71 6.17
CA ALA A 420 28.84 -13.26 7.50
C ALA A 420 28.69 -14.79 7.46
N ALA A 421 27.96 -15.33 6.48
CA ALA A 421 27.83 -16.77 6.29
C ALA A 421 29.18 -17.45 6.01
N ALA A 422 30.04 -16.85 5.20
CA ALA A 422 31.39 -17.37 4.92
C ALA A 422 32.27 -17.38 6.18
N VAL A 423 32.24 -16.31 6.98
CA VAL A 423 32.97 -16.24 8.26
C VAL A 423 32.48 -17.31 9.23
N LEU A 424 31.15 -17.51 9.35
CA LEU A 424 30.58 -18.55 10.20
C LEU A 424 30.96 -19.96 9.72
N LEU A 425 30.98 -20.21 8.40
CA LEU A 425 31.42 -21.48 7.84
C LEU A 425 32.91 -21.76 8.12
N LEU A 426 33.76 -20.74 8.00
CA LEU A 426 35.18 -20.86 8.36
C LEU A 426 35.38 -21.12 9.85
N ALA A 427 34.64 -20.41 10.72
CA ALA A 427 34.68 -20.63 12.16
C ALA A 427 34.20 -22.05 12.54
N LEU A 428 33.12 -22.54 11.92
CA LEU A 428 32.62 -23.90 12.12
C LEU A 428 33.62 -24.95 11.63
N SER A 429 34.21 -24.74 10.45
CA SER A 429 35.23 -25.63 9.90
C SER A 429 36.47 -25.68 10.79
N GLY A 430 36.90 -24.53 11.32
CA GLY A 430 37.98 -24.44 12.29
C GLY A 430 37.67 -25.17 13.60
N LEU A 431 36.43 -25.06 14.10
CA LEU A 431 35.99 -25.76 15.30
C LEU A 431 35.94 -27.29 15.08
N VAL A 432 35.42 -27.74 13.93
CA VAL A 432 35.42 -29.17 13.55
C VAL A 432 36.86 -29.69 13.45
N TYR A 433 37.75 -28.94 12.79
CA TYR A 433 39.16 -29.30 12.69
C TYR A 433 39.84 -29.40 14.06
N ALA A 434 39.58 -28.43 14.96
CA ALA A 434 40.10 -28.46 16.33
C ALA A 434 39.59 -29.68 17.12
N VAL A 435 38.30 -30.04 16.97
CA VAL A 435 37.73 -31.24 17.57
C VAL A 435 38.39 -32.51 17.03
N ILE A 436 38.61 -32.61 15.71
CA ILE A 436 39.30 -33.75 15.09
C ILE A 436 40.74 -33.87 15.61
N LEU A 437 41.48 -32.76 15.70
CA LEU A 437 42.84 -32.75 16.26
C LEU A 437 42.85 -33.19 17.73
N PHE A 438 41.91 -32.70 18.52
CA PHE A 438 41.79 -33.10 19.93
C PHE A 438 41.47 -34.59 20.07
N CYS A 439 40.48 -35.10 19.32
CA CYS A 439 40.13 -36.52 19.33
C CYS A 439 41.29 -37.42 18.87
N THR A 440 42.01 -37.04 17.81
CA THR A 440 43.16 -37.81 17.33
C THR A 440 44.31 -37.80 18.35
N HIS A 441 44.56 -36.68 19.03
CA HIS A 441 45.54 -36.60 20.11
C HIS A 441 45.15 -37.48 21.31
N CYS A 442 43.89 -37.45 21.75
CA CYS A 442 43.39 -38.32 22.83
C CYS A 442 43.46 -39.81 22.47
N LEU A 443 43.12 -40.18 21.23
CA LEU A 443 43.24 -41.57 20.75
C LEU A 443 44.69 -42.04 20.66
N HIS A 444 45.63 -41.14 20.34
CA HIS A 444 47.05 -41.47 20.33
C HIS A 444 47.59 -41.69 21.76
N LYS A 445 47.14 -40.87 22.72
CA LYS A 445 47.50 -41.01 24.14
C LYS A 445 46.97 -42.32 24.73
N HIS A 446 45.74 -42.72 24.40
CA HIS A 446 45.14 -44.00 24.82
C HIS A 446 45.76 -45.26 24.19
N LYS A 447 46.60 -45.13 23.16
CA LYS A 447 47.34 -46.27 22.57
C LYS A 447 48.73 -46.46 23.18
N LEU A 448 49.21 -45.47 23.94
CA LEU A 448 50.54 -45.47 24.57
C LEU A 448 50.49 -45.85 26.07
N ASP A 449 49.32 -45.75 26.69
CA ASP A 449 48.96 -46.36 27.98
C ASP A 449 48.30 -47.73 27.75
#